data_AF-A0A3M2BGE0-F1
#
_entry.id   AF-A0A3M2BGE0-F1
#
_cell.length_a   1.000
_cell.length_b   1.000
_cell.length_c   1.000
_cell.angle_alpha   90.00
_cell.angle_beta   90.00
_cell.angle_gamma   90.00
#
_symmetry.space_group_name_H-M   'P 1'
#
loop_
_entity.id
_entity.type
_entity.pdbx_description
1 polymer ?
#
loop_
_entity_poly.entity_id
_entity_poly.type
_entity_poly.pdbx_seq_one_letter_code
_entity_poly.pdbx_strand_id
1 'polypeptide(L)' 'TLQRSFVFKKWEPIFVEHSFKYTIETIQNLAKISGFTVFKDFYDSERTFVDSLWIVNRKKKARGENH' A
#
# COMPACT_ATOMS: atom_id res chain seq x y z
N THR A 1 5.08 23.86 -22.70
CA THR A 1 6.33 24.60 -22.95
C THR A 1 7.50 23.75 -22.50
N LEU A 2 8.27 23.18 -23.42
CA LEU A 2 9.56 22.54 -23.14
C LEU A 2 10.66 23.59 -23.39
N GLN A 3 11.81 23.47 -22.72
CA GLN A 3 12.92 24.45 -22.56
C GLN A 3 12.80 25.33 -21.30
N ARG A 4 12.98 24.72 -20.12
CA ARG A 4 13.18 25.46 -18.87
C ARG A 4 14.49 25.01 -18.23
N SER A 5 15.33 25.99 -17.89
CA SER A 5 16.59 25.76 -17.20
C SER A 5 16.43 26.01 -15.70
N PHE A 6 17.07 25.18 -14.89
CA PHE A 6 17.13 25.31 -13.43
C PHE A 6 18.60 25.31 -13.00
N VAL A 7 18.93 26.11 -11.99
CA VAL A 7 20.28 26.20 -11.43
C VAL A 7 20.23 25.74 -9.99
N PHE A 8 21.10 24.82 -9.64
CA PHE A 8 21.24 24.28 -8.30
C PHE A 8 22.55 24.76 -7.69
N LYS A 9 22.57 25.00 -6.38
CA LYS A 9 23.80 25.29 -5.64
C LYS A 9 24.67 24.04 -5.58
N LYS A 10 25.98 24.24 -5.33
CA LYS A 10 26.90 23.14 -5.07
C LYS A 10 26.35 22.29 -3.92
N TRP A 11 26.17 20.98 -4.16
CA TRP A 11 25.63 20.00 -3.22
C TRP A 11 24.17 20.20 -2.80
N GLU A 12 23.36 20.91 -3.58
CA GLU A 12 21.92 20.98 -3.34
C GLU A 12 21.28 19.59 -3.51
N PRO A 13 20.72 18.99 -2.45
CA PRO A 13 20.16 17.65 -2.53
C PRO A 13 18.84 17.70 -3.29
N ILE A 14 18.69 16.79 -4.26
CA ILE A 14 17.43 16.61 -5.00
C ILE A 14 16.78 15.34 -4.48
N PHE A 15 15.57 15.48 -3.93
CA PHE A 15 14.75 14.35 -3.56
C PHE A 15 14.14 13.74 -4.83
N VAL A 16 14.49 12.48 -5.12
CA VAL A 16 14.06 11.78 -6.34
C VAL A 16 13.01 10.71 -6.03
N GLU A 17 13.20 9.92 -4.98
CA GLU A 17 12.30 8.82 -4.63
C GLU A 17 12.31 8.49 -3.14
N HIS A 18 11.30 7.72 -2.71
CA HIS A 18 11.26 7.09 -1.40
C HIS A 18 10.88 5.61 -1.54
N SER A 19 11.69 4.71 -0.96
CA SER A 19 11.40 3.27 -0.91
C SER A 19 11.12 2.85 0.54
N PHE A 20 9.87 2.99 0.97
CA PHE A 20 9.46 2.59 2.32
C PHE A 20 9.52 1.07 2.46
N LYS A 21 9.99 0.60 3.62
CA LYS A 21 9.93 -0.81 4.02
C LYS A 21 8.81 -0.97 5.04
N TYR A 22 8.05 -2.05 4.90
CA TYR A 22 6.84 -2.28 5.70
C TYR A 22 6.96 -3.57 6.49
N THR A 23 6.52 -3.54 7.75
CA THR A 23 6.29 -4.75 8.54
C THR A 23 4.92 -5.34 8.19
N ILE A 24 4.71 -6.62 8.52
CA ILE A 24 3.40 -7.28 8.37
C ILE A 24 2.31 -6.55 9.18
N GLU A 25 2.63 -6.11 10.39
CA GLU A 25 1.72 -5.30 11.20
C GLU A 25 1.31 -4.00 10.49
N THR A 26 2.27 -3.34 9.83
CA THR A 26 1.98 -2.13 9.05
C THR A 26 1.05 -2.45 7.87
N ILE A 27 1.32 -3.54 7.14
CA ILE A 27 0.46 -4.00 6.03
C ILE A 27 -0.96 -4.28 6.51
N GLN A 28 -1.11 -5.00 7.63
CA GLN A 28 -2.42 -5.29 8.24
C GLN A 28 -3.17 -4.03 8.66
N ASN A 29 -2.47 -3.09 9.30
CA ASN A 29 -3.07 -1.83 9.70
C ASN A 29 -3.50 -1.00 8.48
N LEU A 30 -2.65 -0.92 7.44
CA LEU A 30 -2.98 -0.23 6.18
C LEU A 30 -4.21 -0.84 5.52
N ALA A 31 -4.31 -2.16 5.46
CA ALA A 31 -5.51 -2.84 4.94
C ALA A 31 -6.75 -2.43 5.72
N LYS A 32 -6.68 -2.50 7.06
CA LYS A 32 -7.80 -2.18 7.96
C LYS A 32 -8.27 -0.74 7.83
N ILE A 33 -7.36 0.24 7.91
CA ILE A 33 -7.74 1.66 7.82
C ILE A 33 -8.26 2.03 6.43
N SER A 34 -7.88 1.26 5.41
CA SER A 34 -8.37 1.42 4.04
C SER A 34 -9.70 0.70 3.78
N GLY A 35 -10.29 0.03 4.77
CA GLY A 35 -11.57 -0.69 4.64
C GLY A 35 -11.47 -2.10 4.04
N PHE A 36 -10.26 -2.65 3.95
CA PHE A 36 -9.98 -4.00 3.49
C PHE A 36 -9.61 -4.92 4.65
N THR A 37 -9.42 -6.20 4.33
CA THR A 37 -8.79 -7.16 5.22
C THR A 37 -7.82 -8.01 4.43
N VAL A 38 -6.68 -8.32 5.03
CA VAL A 38 -5.69 -9.22 4.44
C VAL A 38 -6.29 -10.62 4.37
N PHE A 39 -6.44 -11.15 3.17
CA PHE A 39 -6.90 -12.52 2.97
C PHE A 39 -5.75 -13.51 3.03
N LYS A 40 -4.62 -13.18 2.38
CA LYS A 40 -3.43 -14.03 2.35
C LYS A 40 -2.19 -13.24 1.98
N ASP A 41 -1.08 -13.59 2.62
CA ASP A 41 0.26 -13.11 2.29
C ASP A 41 1.07 -14.20 1.59
N PHE A 42 1.78 -13.83 0.53
CA PHE A 42 2.68 -14.69 -0.23
C PHE A 42 4.10 -14.18 -0.06
N TYR A 43 4.99 -15.06 0.40
CA TYR A 43 6.38 -14.72 0.68
C TYR A 43 7.31 -15.37 -0.34
N ASP A 44 8.44 -14.72 -0.59
CA ASP A 44 9.62 -15.37 -1.15
C ASP A 44 10.18 -16.42 -0.16
N SER A 45 11.14 -17.24 -0.62
CA SER A 45 11.75 -18.29 0.21
C SER A 45 12.40 -17.73 1.48
N GLU A 46 13.03 -16.56 1.35
CA GLU A 46 13.77 -15.90 2.44
C GLU A 46 12.88 -14.98 3.30
N ARG A 47 11.59 -14.84 2.95
CA ARG A 47 10.62 -13.94 3.62
C ARG A 47 11.09 -12.49 3.71
N THR A 48 11.82 -12.02 2.70
CA THR A 48 12.28 -10.63 2.56
C THR A 48 11.33 -9.78 1.73
N PHE A 49 10.45 -10.41 0.95
CA PHE A 49 9.38 -9.78 0.18
C PHE A 49 8.04 -10.43 0.47
N VAL A 50 6.98 -9.63 0.36
CA VAL A 50 5.61 -10.10 0.55
C VAL A 50 4.67 -9.45 -0.45
N ASP A 51 3.89 -10.29 -1.12
CA ASP A 51 2.70 -9.88 -1.87
C ASP A 51 1.47 -10.15 -0.99
N SER A 52 0.74 -9.10 -0.61
CA SER A 52 -0.42 -9.19 0.29
C SER A 52 -1.72 -9.03 -0.49
N LEU A 53 -2.56 -10.06 -0.51
CA LEU A 53 -3.87 -10.04 -1.17
C LEU A 53 -4.93 -9.52 -0.21
N TRP A 54 -5.55 -8.38 -0.57
CA TRP A 54 -6.57 -7.72 0.24
C TRP A 54 -7.95 -7.90 -0.36
N ILE A 55 -8.95 -8.11 0.49
CA ILE A 55 -10.35 -8.24 0.08
C ILE A 55 -11.21 -7.15 0.74
N VAL A 56 -12.22 -6.70 0.01
CA VAL A 56 -13.22 -5.77 0.55
C VAL A 56 -14.12 -6.52 1.51
N ASN A 57 -14.29 -5.98 2.70
CA ASN A 57 -15.30 -6.46 3.64
C ASN A 57 -16.70 -6.07 3.14
N ARG A 58 -17.27 -6.88 2.25
CA ARG A 58 -18.69 -6.74 1.91
C ARG A 58 -19.51 -7.14 3.12
N LYS A 59 -20.16 -6.18 3.79
CA LYS A 59 -21.28 -6.51 4.66
C LYS A 59 -22.29 -7.29 3.81
N LYS A 60 -22.65 -8.50 4.21
CA LYS A 60 -23.82 -9.17 3.62
C LYS A 60 -24.98 -8.20 3.82
N LYS A 61 -25.66 -7.78 2.75
CA LYS A 61 -27.02 -7.24 2.89
C LYS A 61 -27.77 -8.27 3.73
N ALA A 62 -28.27 -7.89 4.90
CA ALA A 62 -29.27 -8.69 5.58
C ALA A 62 -30.36 -8.91 4.54
N ARG A 63 -30.52 -10.16 4.09
CA ARG A 63 -31.64 -10.56 3.27
C ARG A 63 -32.81 -10.60 4.25
N GLY A 64 -33.39 -9.42 4.50
CA GLY A 64 -34.67 -9.27 5.19
C GLY A 64 -35.72 -9.94 4.33
N GLU A 65 -35.97 -11.19 4.70
CA GLU A 65 -37.22 -11.94 4.75
C GLU A 65 -38.46 -11.27 4.15
N ASN A 66 -39.19 -12.08 3.37
CA ASN A 66 -40.60 -11.93 3.05
C ASN A 66 -41.41 -11.59 4.31
N HIS A 67 -42.38 -10.68 4.20
CA HIS A 67 -43.83 -10.86 4.41
C HIS A 67 -44.55 -9.58 3.95
#